data_AF-M6F5S4-F1
#
_entry.id   AF-M6F5S4-F1
#
_cell.length_a   1.000
_cell.length_b   1.000
_cell.length_c   1.000
_cell.angle_alpha   90.00
_cell.angle_beta   90.00
_cell.angle_gamma   90.00
#
_symmetry.space_group_name_H-M   'P 1'
#
loop_
_entity.id
_entity.type
_entity.pdbx_description
1 polymer ?
#
loop_
_entity_poly.entity_id
_entity_poly.type
_entity_poly.pdbx_seq_one_letter_code
_entity_poly.pdbx_strand_id
1 'polypeptide(L)'
;MPSYSWYETLKDHIEILNYLFQKKNCSIYESYSDFEKPIRIFSNVKEIIQVFQSNTIYLNIYVQGSGPKFKARKILLDPKKCNGAKYRFSLDGWGMIQLHLNTNIRNRLCSSYTNHNTLKRAEKWEKFYKDLDSPSQWNFDSVIQFSNQFIRKI
;
A
#
# COMPACT_ATOMS: atom_id res chain seq x y z
N MET A 1 5.39 -7.19 -12.99
CA MET A 1 4.47 -6.60 -12.00
C MET A 1 4.00 -5.31 -12.64
N PRO A 2 2.72 -5.15 -12.97
CA PRO A 2 2.20 -3.88 -13.45
C PRO A 2 2.60 -2.77 -12.49
N SER A 3 3.14 -1.69 -13.04
CA SER A 3 3.57 -0.53 -12.28
C SER A 3 3.30 0.72 -13.09
N TYR A 4 2.92 1.78 -12.41
CA TYR A 4 2.73 3.10 -13.00
C TYR A 4 3.38 4.13 -12.08
N SER A 5 4.12 5.06 -12.67
CA SER A 5 4.81 6.13 -11.94
C SER A 5 4.42 7.47 -12.53
N TRP A 6 4.27 8.48 -11.68
CA TRP A 6 3.83 9.82 -12.07
C TRP A 6 4.44 10.87 -11.15
N TYR A 7 4.30 12.15 -11.51
CA TYR A 7 4.83 13.28 -10.74
C TYR A 7 3.70 14.23 -10.41
N GLU A 8 3.58 14.60 -9.13
CA GLU A 8 2.41 15.33 -8.63
C GLU A 8 2.76 16.23 -7.46
N THR A 9 1.90 17.23 -7.24
CA THR A 9 1.95 18.08 -6.06
C THR A 9 1.11 17.50 -4.91
N LEU A 10 1.24 18.09 -3.72
CA LEU A 10 0.38 17.77 -2.59
C LEU A 10 -1.12 17.92 -2.92
N LYS A 11 -1.48 18.91 -3.75
CA LYS A 11 -2.88 19.14 -4.15
C LYS A 11 -3.42 17.96 -4.95
N ASP A 12 -2.62 17.44 -5.88
CA ASP A 12 -3.01 16.33 -6.75
C ASP A 12 -3.14 15.03 -5.94
N HIS A 13 -2.21 14.80 -4.99
CA HIS A 13 -2.32 13.68 -4.05
C HIS A 13 -3.59 13.73 -3.21
N ILE A 14 -3.97 14.92 -2.72
CA ILE A 14 -5.23 15.10 -1.99
C ILE A 14 -6.43 14.71 -2.87
N GLU A 15 -6.41 15.09 -4.16
CA GLU A 15 -7.48 14.75 -5.10
C GLU A 15 -7.59 13.24 -5.33
N ILE A 16 -6.46 12.57 -5.57
CA ILE A 16 -6.40 11.11 -5.73
C ILE A 16 -6.88 10.37 -4.48
N LEU A 17 -6.44 10.80 -3.30
CA LEU A 17 -6.87 10.18 -2.04
C LEU A 17 -8.37 10.38 -1.82
N ASN A 18 -8.91 11.58 -2.11
CA ASN A 18 -10.34 11.83 -2.05
C ASN A 18 -11.12 10.89 -2.99
N TYR A 19 -10.63 10.70 -4.22
CA TYR A 19 -11.22 9.75 -5.16
C TYR A 19 -11.27 8.32 -4.60
N LEU A 20 -10.17 7.84 -4.00
CA LEU A 20 -10.12 6.51 -3.39
C LEU A 20 -11.11 6.37 -2.23
N PHE A 21 -11.24 7.37 -1.36
CA PHE A 21 -12.22 7.34 -0.27
C PHE A 21 -13.67 7.42 -0.77
N GLN A 22 -13.94 8.16 -1.85
CA GLN A 22 -15.29 8.28 -2.43
C GLN A 22 -15.76 6.98 -3.10
N LYS A 23 -14.83 6.20 -3.67
CA LYS A 23 -15.08 4.92 -4.33
C LYS A 23 -15.77 3.88 -3.41
N LYS A 24 -15.55 3.96 -2.09
CA LYS A 24 -16.15 3.10 -1.03
C LYS A 24 -16.00 1.58 -1.21
N ASN A 25 -15.25 1.12 -2.20
CA ASN A 25 -14.99 -0.29 -2.50
C ASN A 25 -13.53 -0.70 -2.23
N CYS A 26 -12.80 0.11 -1.48
CA CYS A 26 -11.46 -0.19 -1.02
C CYS A 26 -11.22 0.30 0.41
N SER A 27 -10.13 -0.15 1.00
CA SER A 27 -9.61 0.32 2.28
C SER A 27 -8.13 0.66 2.12
N ILE A 28 -7.68 1.74 2.75
CA ILE A 28 -6.31 2.25 2.63
C ILE A 28 -5.60 2.02 3.96
N TYR A 29 -4.42 1.42 3.92
CA TYR A 29 -3.61 1.08 5.07
C TYR A 29 -2.20 1.63 4.89
N GLU A 30 -1.47 1.79 5.99
CA GLU A 30 -0.02 1.88 5.91
C GLU A 30 0.60 0.52 5.51
N SER A 31 1.69 0.54 4.74
CA SER A 31 2.39 -0.69 4.37
C SER A 31 3.16 -1.30 5.54
N TYR A 32 3.68 -0.45 6.43
CA TYR A 32 4.41 -0.85 7.62
C TYR A 32 3.92 -0.02 8.79
N SER A 33 3.83 -0.66 9.95
CA SER A 33 3.52 0.06 11.17
C SER A 33 4.72 0.86 11.65
N ASP A 34 4.42 1.89 12.43
CA ASP A 34 5.34 2.35 13.47
C ASP A 34 5.83 1.14 14.30
N PHE A 35 7.04 1.25 14.84
CA PHE A 35 7.61 0.21 15.69
C PHE A 35 6.68 -0.15 16.83
N GLU A 36 6.44 -1.45 16.96
CA GLU A 36 5.65 -2.06 18.04
C GLU A 36 4.17 -1.62 18.13
N LYS A 37 3.67 -0.86 17.15
CA LYS A 37 2.27 -0.43 17.03
C LYS A 37 1.50 -1.27 16.00
N PRO A 38 0.16 -1.36 16.08
CA PRO A 38 -0.65 -2.00 15.04
C PRO A 38 -0.60 -1.24 13.71
N ILE A 39 -0.90 -1.93 12.60
CA ILE A 39 -1.09 -1.31 11.29
C ILE A 39 -2.28 -0.35 11.33
N ARG A 40 -2.06 0.89 10.92
CA ARG A 40 -3.07 1.92 10.75
C ARG A 40 -3.92 1.67 9.51
N ILE A 41 -5.22 1.80 9.70
CA ILE A 41 -6.21 1.92 8.63
C ILE A 41 -6.60 3.39 8.57
N PHE A 42 -6.52 3.99 7.40
CA PHE A 42 -6.89 5.38 7.21
C PHE A 42 -8.37 5.49 6.89
N SER A 43 -9.06 6.40 7.58
CA SER A 43 -10.50 6.64 7.39
C SER A 43 -10.79 7.87 6.55
N ASN A 44 -9.81 8.74 6.35
CA ASN A 44 -9.95 9.96 5.55
C ASN A 44 -8.58 10.50 5.08
N VAL A 45 -8.62 11.45 4.14
CA VAL A 45 -7.42 12.09 3.57
C VAL A 45 -6.61 12.85 4.63
N LYS A 46 -7.25 13.49 5.61
CA LYS A 46 -6.55 14.31 6.61
C LYS A 46 -5.56 13.49 7.42
N GLU A 47 -5.94 12.27 7.81
CA GLU A 47 -5.06 11.34 8.53
C GLU A 47 -3.81 10.96 7.72
N ILE A 48 -3.96 10.78 6.40
CA ILE A 48 -2.85 10.45 5.50
C ILE A 48 -1.92 11.67 5.36
N ILE A 49 -2.48 12.85 5.11
CA ILE A 49 -1.70 14.08 4.91
C ILE A 49 -0.94 14.49 6.16
N GLN A 50 -1.48 14.27 7.37
CA GLN A 50 -0.75 14.51 8.62
C GLN A 50 0.54 13.69 8.71
N VAL A 51 0.55 12.46 8.19
CA VAL A 51 1.74 11.60 8.15
C VAL A 51 2.68 12.02 7.00
N PHE A 52 2.11 12.53 5.91
CA PHE A 52 2.82 12.84 4.66
C PHE A 52 3.79 14.03 4.74
N GLN A 53 3.69 14.91 5.76
CA GLN A 53 4.32 16.24 5.76
C GLN A 53 5.86 16.28 5.64
N SER A 54 6.58 15.15 5.71
CA SER A 54 8.04 15.15 5.68
C SER A 54 8.68 14.00 4.91
N ASN A 55 7.90 13.04 4.40
CA ASN A 55 8.44 11.77 3.92
C ASN A 55 7.58 11.16 2.80
N THR A 56 8.19 10.23 2.06
CA THR A 56 7.46 9.22 1.30
C THR A 56 6.48 8.48 2.20
N ILE A 57 5.24 8.34 1.78
CA ILE A 57 4.27 7.48 2.45
C ILE A 57 4.08 6.19 1.66
N TYR A 58 4.13 5.09 2.39
CA TYR A 58 3.98 3.74 1.87
C TYR A 58 2.60 3.24 2.27
N LEU A 59 1.71 3.14 1.29
CA LEU A 59 0.33 2.72 1.48
C LEU A 59 0.08 1.38 0.78
N ASN A 60 -0.89 0.65 1.31
CA ASN A 60 -1.47 -0.50 0.64
C ASN A 60 -2.98 -0.31 0.53
N ILE A 61 -3.51 -0.51 -0.67
CA ILE A 61 -4.93 -0.47 -0.96
C ILE A 61 -5.42 -1.91 -1.05
N TYR A 62 -6.41 -2.23 -0.22
CA TYR A 62 -7.17 -3.47 -0.29
C TYR A 62 -8.47 -3.21 -1.02
N VAL A 63 -8.70 -3.93 -2.13
CA VAL A 63 -9.99 -3.90 -2.83
C VAL A 63 -10.95 -4.81 -2.06
N GLN A 64 -12.11 -4.27 -1.67
CA GLN A 64 -13.05 -5.03 -0.84
C GLN A 64 -13.51 -6.29 -1.57
N GLY A 65 -13.44 -7.43 -0.89
CA GLY A 65 -13.82 -8.74 -1.45
C GLY A 65 -12.81 -9.34 -2.43
N SER A 66 -11.65 -8.71 -2.65
CA SER A 66 -10.65 -9.26 -3.57
C SER A 66 -9.75 -10.33 -2.97
N GLY A 67 -9.87 -10.65 -1.69
CA GLY A 67 -9.01 -11.63 -1.03
C GLY A 67 -9.47 -12.03 0.37
N PRO A 68 -8.64 -12.82 1.07
CA PRO A 68 -8.90 -13.22 2.45
C PRO A 68 -8.84 -12.02 3.41
N LYS A 69 -9.35 -12.23 4.63
CA LYS A 69 -9.17 -11.25 5.72
C LYS A 69 -7.68 -11.03 5.96
N PHE A 70 -7.26 -9.78 5.92
CA PHE A 70 -5.87 -9.42 6.08
C PHE A 70 -5.32 -9.86 7.44
N LYS A 71 -4.07 -10.30 7.45
CA LYS A 71 -3.29 -10.56 8.67
C LYS A 71 -2.00 -9.77 8.57
N ALA A 72 -1.81 -8.83 9.51
CA ALA A 72 -0.57 -8.09 9.58
C ALA A 72 0.57 -9.04 9.98
N ARG A 73 1.64 -9.10 9.19
CA ARG A 73 2.78 -9.98 9.43
C ARG A 73 3.76 -9.31 10.37
N LYS A 74 4.19 -10.01 11.41
CA LYS A 74 5.20 -9.52 12.35
C LYS A 74 6.59 -9.66 11.73
N ILE A 75 7.30 -8.55 11.61
CA ILE A 75 8.71 -8.50 11.20
C ILE A 75 9.55 -8.29 12.46
N LEU A 76 10.45 -9.23 12.74
CA LEU A 76 11.47 -9.05 13.78
C LEU A 76 12.52 -8.06 13.31
N LEU A 77 12.89 -7.14 14.19
CA LEU A 77 13.87 -6.09 13.95
C LEU A 77 15.13 -6.36 14.77
N ASP A 78 16.25 -5.78 14.32
CA ASP A 78 17.47 -5.67 15.12
C ASP A 78 17.35 -4.43 16.02
N PRO A 79 17.20 -4.57 17.35
CA PRO A 79 17.01 -3.44 18.25
C PRO A 79 18.15 -2.41 18.18
N LYS A 80 19.38 -2.85 17.85
CA LYS A 80 20.54 -1.95 17.74
C LYS A 80 20.40 -0.97 16.58
N LYS A 81 19.64 -1.33 15.54
CA LYS A 81 19.40 -0.50 14.34
C LYS A 81 18.05 0.22 14.37
N CYS A 82 17.21 -0.08 15.35
CA CYS A 82 15.82 0.38 15.40
C CYS A 82 15.48 1.06 16.74
N ASN A 83 16.46 1.74 17.36
CA ASN A 83 16.27 2.48 18.62
C ASN A 83 15.62 1.64 19.74
N GLY A 84 16.02 0.38 19.85
CA GLY A 84 15.51 -0.56 20.85
C GLY A 84 14.24 -1.32 20.47
N ALA A 85 13.57 -0.96 19.37
CA ALA A 85 12.37 -1.67 18.92
C ALA A 85 12.69 -3.10 18.45
N LYS A 86 11.83 -4.05 18.84
CA LYS A 86 12.04 -5.48 18.55
C LYS A 86 11.25 -5.97 17.35
N TYR A 87 10.17 -5.27 16.98
CA TYR A 87 9.35 -5.64 15.86
C TYR A 87 8.60 -4.47 15.25
N ARG A 88 8.13 -4.69 14.03
CA ARG A 88 7.06 -3.91 13.39
C ARG A 88 6.13 -4.85 12.65
N PHE A 89 4.96 -4.38 12.27
CA PHE A 89 4.09 -5.11 11.36
C PHE A 89 4.28 -4.63 9.93
N SER A 90 4.13 -5.54 8.98
CA SER A 90 3.89 -5.24 7.57
C SER A 90 2.50 -5.69 7.18
N LEU A 91 1.87 -4.91 6.31
CA LEU A 91 0.67 -5.36 5.62
C LEU A 91 1.07 -5.92 4.27
N ASP A 92 1.05 -7.24 4.16
CA ASP A 92 1.40 -7.99 2.96
C ASP A 92 0.18 -8.74 2.45
N GLY A 93 0.14 -9.00 1.14
CA GLY A 93 -0.89 -9.80 0.51
C GLY A 93 -0.73 -9.82 -1.00
N TRP A 94 -1.07 -10.94 -1.65
CA TRP A 94 -0.79 -11.12 -3.07
C TRP A 94 -1.52 -10.13 -3.95
N GLY A 95 -2.78 -9.80 -3.64
CA GLY A 95 -3.60 -8.84 -4.40
C GLY A 95 -3.67 -7.44 -3.79
N MET A 96 -2.77 -7.08 -2.86
CA MET A 96 -2.67 -5.69 -2.39
C MET A 96 -2.12 -4.80 -3.51
N ILE A 97 -2.67 -3.60 -3.64
CA ILE A 97 -2.14 -2.57 -4.54
C ILE A 97 -1.27 -1.64 -3.69
N GLN A 98 0.03 -1.60 -3.98
CA GLN A 98 0.97 -0.71 -3.30
C GLN A 98 0.80 0.69 -3.87
N LEU A 99 0.65 1.69 -3.02
CA LEU A 99 0.59 3.10 -3.40
C LEU A 99 1.65 3.87 -2.63
N HIS A 100 2.57 4.49 -3.35
CA HIS A 100 3.68 5.24 -2.80
C HIS A 100 3.53 6.68 -3.24
N LEU A 101 3.23 7.56 -2.30
CA LEU A 101 3.17 9.00 -2.57
C LEU A 101 4.49 9.61 -2.10
N ASN A 102 5.05 10.51 -2.90
CA ASN A 102 6.31 11.18 -2.60
C ASN A 102 6.11 12.68 -2.49
N THR A 103 6.58 13.26 -1.39
CA THR A 103 6.65 14.72 -1.25
C THR A 103 7.70 15.31 -2.18
N ASN A 104 7.52 16.58 -2.53
CA ASN A 104 8.55 17.35 -3.22
C ASN A 104 9.81 17.47 -2.36
N ILE A 105 10.98 17.24 -2.97
CA ILE A 105 12.27 17.39 -2.30
C ILE A 105 13.01 18.55 -2.96
N ARG A 106 13.42 19.54 -2.17
CA ARG A 106 14.21 20.70 -2.63
C ARG A 106 13.58 21.37 -3.89
N ASN A 107 12.27 21.61 -3.86
CA ASN A 107 11.48 22.19 -4.95
C ASN A 107 11.48 21.36 -6.26
N ARG A 108 11.73 20.05 -6.20
CA ARG A 108 11.56 19.14 -7.33
C ARG A 108 10.45 18.14 -7.04
N LEU A 109 9.60 17.89 -8.02
CA LEU A 109 8.63 16.80 -7.96
C LEU A 109 9.38 15.48 -7.89
N CYS A 110 8.96 14.61 -6.97
CA CYS A 110 9.47 13.25 -6.87
C CYS A 110 8.42 12.29 -7.41
N SER A 111 8.86 11.19 -8.03
CA SER A 111 7.94 10.25 -8.65
C SER A 111 7.16 9.49 -7.59
N SER A 112 5.84 9.61 -7.61
CA SER A 112 4.94 8.68 -6.94
C SER A 112 4.79 7.42 -7.78
N TYR A 113 4.41 6.31 -7.16
CA TYR A 113 4.21 5.07 -7.90
C TYR A 113 3.12 4.18 -7.31
N THR A 114 2.53 3.35 -8.17
CA THR A 114 1.59 2.30 -7.79
C THR A 114 1.97 1.00 -8.48
N ASN A 115 1.76 -0.13 -7.80
CA ASN A 115 1.97 -1.45 -8.38
C ASN A 115 1.07 -2.49 -7.73
N HIS A 116 0.99 -3.68 -8.31
CA HIS A 116 0.42 -4.87 -7.65
C HIS A 116 0.96 -6.14 -8.30
N ASN A 117 0.94 -7.28 -7.58
CA ASN A 117 1.31 -8.54 -8.20
C ASN A 117 0.29 -8.96 -9.27
N THR A 118 0.76 -9.75 -10.24
CA THR A 118 -0.11 -10.56 -11.10
C THR A 118 -0.26 -11.95 -10.49
N LEU A 119 -1.33 -12.67 -10.85
CA LEU A 119 -1.53 -14.07 -10.44
C LEU A 119 -0.29 -14.92 -10.75
N LYS A 120 0.18 -14.88 -12.01
CA LYS A 120 1.39 -15.59 -12.45
C LYS A 120 2.63 -15.30 -11.58
N ARG A 121 2.78 -14.06 -11.11
CA ARG A 121 3.87 -13.70 -10.20
C ARG A 121 3.61 -14.26 -8.81
N ALA A 122 2.41 -14.09 -8.27
CA ALA A 122 2.06 -14.59 -6.95
C ALA A 122 2.26 -16.11 -6.86
N GLU A 123 1.76 -16.89 -7.83
CA GLU A 123 1.96 -18.35 -7.91
C GLU A 123 3.44 -18.74 -7.97
N LYS A 124 4.24 -18.03 -8.79
CA LYS A 124 5.68 -18.29 -8.88
C LYS A 124 6.39 -18.13 -7.52
N TRP A 125 5.94 -17.17 -6.71
CA TRP A 125 6.58 -16.81 -5.45
C TRP A 125 5.95 -17.45 -4.22
N GLU A 126 4.76 -18.05 -4.33
CA GLU A 126 4.00 -18.65 -3.23
C GLU A 126 4.87 -19.53 -2.33
N LYS A 127 5.64 -20.45 -2.92
CA LYS A 127 6.50 -21.39 -2.18
C LYS A 127 7.56 -20.73 -1.28
N PHE A 128 7.90 -19.46 -1.53
CA PHE A 128 8.88 -18.71 -0.73
C PHE A 128 8.22 -17.88 0.38
N TYR A 129 6.91 -17.68 0.34
CA TYR A 129 6.16 -16.85 1.30
C TYR A 129 5.11 -17.68 2.01
N LYS A 130 5.57 -18.60 2.87
CA LYS A 130 4.73 -19.55 3.60
C LYS A 130 3.75 -18.90 4.59
N ASP A 131 4.02 -17.66 4.99
CA ASP A 131 3.18 -16.89 5.91
C ASP A 131 2.01 -16.17 5.21
N LEU A 132 1.98 -16.17 3.86
CA LEU A 132 0.88 -15.61 3.09
C LEU A 132 -0.12 -16.70 2.72
N ASP A 133 -1.40 -16.32 2.78
CA ASP A 133 -2.49 -17.11 2.21
C ASP A 133 -2.24 -17.39 0.71
N SER A 134 -2.85 -18.45 0.17
CA SER A 134 -2.63 -18.87 -1.22
C SER A 134 -3.02 -17.74 -2.20
N PRO A 135 -2.25 -17.51 -3.28
CA PRO A 135 -2.66 -16.64 -4.38
C PRO A 135 -4.04 -16.98 -4.93
N SER A 136 -4.45 -18.25 -4.94
CA SER A 136 -5.76 -18.68 -5.43
C SER A 136 -6.94 -18.16 -4.61
N GLN A 137 -6.70 -17.66 -3.39
CA GLN A 137 -7.72 -17.04 -2.56
C GLN A 137 -7.96 -15.56 -2.91
N TRP A 138 -7.22 -15.02 -3.87
CA TRP A 138 -7.35 -13.64 -4.33
C TRP A 138 -8.04 -13.57 -5.70
N ASN A 139 -8.99 -12.64 -5.82
CA ASN A 139 -9.62 -12.27 -7.09
C ASN A 139 -8.76 -11.21 -7.80
N PHE A 140 -7.78 -11.66 -8.58
CA PHE A 140 -6.87 -10.78 -9.31
C PHE A 140 -7.57 -9.95 -10.40
N ASP A 141 -8.67 -10.43 -10.98
CA ASP A 141 -9.42 -9.67 -11.97
C ASP A 141 -10.01 -8.39 -11.36
N SER A 142 -10.54 -8.49 -10.13
CA SER A 142 -11.03 -7.34 -9.37
C SER A 142 -9.90 -6.36 -9.03
N VAL A 143 -8.72 -6.89 -8.66
CA VAL A 143 -7.53 -6.07 -8.39
C VAL A 143 -7.07 -5.33 -9.65
N ILE A 144 -6.97 -6.03 -10.78
CA ILE A 144 -6.56 -5.45 -12.07
C ILE A 144 -7.57 -4.41 -12.55
N GLN A 145 -8.87 -4.71 -12.47
CA GLN A 145 -9.92 -3.77 -12.86
C GLN A 145 -9.86 -2.49 -12.02
N PHE A 146 -9.72 -2.62 -10.70
CA PHE A 146 -9.57 -1.47 -9.81
C PHE A 146 -8.31 -0.68 -10.14
N SER A 147 -7.16 -1.35 -10.26
CA SER A 147 -5.87 -0.75 -10.60
C SER A 147 -5.94 0.06 -11.90
N ASN A 148 -6.52 -0.50 -12.96
CA ASN A 148 -6.67 0.18 -14.24
C ASN A 148 -7.59 1.41 -14.15
N GLN A 149 -8.68 1.34 -13.38
CA GLN A 149 -9.55 2.50 -13.17
C GLN A 149 -8.85 3.59 -12.35
N PHE A 150 -8.08 3.18 -11.34
CA PHE A 150 -7.28 4.09 -10.54
C PHE A 150 -6.21 4.80 -11.37
N ILE A 151 -5.46 4.07 -12.19
CA ILE A 151 -4.42 4.64 -13.07
C ILE A 151 -5.01 5.62 -14.07
N ARG A 152 -6.23 5.41 -14.58
CA ARG A 152 -6.90 6.37 -15.49
C ARG A 152 -7.33 7.68 -14.82
N LYS A 153 -7.38 7.71 -13.48
CA LYS A 153 -7.73 8.92 -12.71
C LYS A 153 -6.50 9.78 -12.40
N ILE A 154 -5.33 9.15 -12.31
CA ILE A 154 -4.03 9.82 -12.26
C ILE A 154 -3.77 10.44 -13.64
#